data_AF-A0A7K6H9C0-F1
#
_entry.id   AF-A0A7K6H9C0-F1
#
_cell.length_a   1.000
_cell.length_b   1.000
_cell.length_c   1.000
_cell.angle_alpha   90.00
_cell.angle_beta   90.00
_cell.angle_gamma   90.00
#
_symmetry.space_group_name_H-M   'P 1'
#
loop_
_entity.id
_entity.type
_entity.pdbx_description
1 polymer ?
#
loop_
_entity_poly.entity_id
_entity_poly.type
_entity_poly.pdbx_seq_one_letter_code
_entity_poly.pdbx_strand_id
1 'polypeptide(L)'
;LFTVINESRLERLECVSYSSRYALGLFYEAGTGLAVPWAACYVADNPCIRFISIDNEKRNIESPEIGPSVVVHTTVTFGSEHLDSDPAEVQKLILSHLQRIVPSLPQPSSIKFHKWRYSQVTRAVPNCPGHMILHAQPLLICGGDGFTRSNFDGCIESAMSLAEAVKPHL
;
A
#
# COMPACT_ATOMS: atom_id res chain seq x y z
N LEU A 1 18.43 -6.35 30.93
CA LEU A 1 17.17 -5.87 30.33
C LEU A 1 16.19 -7.03 30.39
N PHE A 2 15.02 -6.87 30.99
CA PHE A 2 13.96 -7.88 30.89
C PHE A 2 13.41 -7.86 29.47
N THR A 3 13.53 -8.97 28.74
CA THR A 3 12.91 -9.10 27.42
C THR A 3 11.40 -9.19 27.64
N VAL A 4 10.69 -8.10 27.39
CA VAL A 4 9.22 -8.02 27.52
C VAL A 4 8.51 -9.01 26.59
N ILE A 5 9.19 -9.42 25.52
CA ILE A 5 8.74 -10.39 24.52
C ILE A 5 9.58 -11.65 24.70
N ASN A 6 8.94 -12.82 24.82
CA ASN A 6 9.69 -14.07 24.82
C ASN A 6 10.26 -14.39 23.43
N GLU A 7 11.33 -15.17 23.38
CA GLU A 7 12.06 -15.47 22.15
C GLU A 7 11.16 -16.12 21.09
N SER A 8 10.29 -17.07 21.48
CA SER A 8 9.37 -17.73 20.54
C SER A 8 8.32 -16.80 19.92
N ARG A 9 7.88 -15.74 20.60
CA ARG A 9 7.01 -14.72 19.99
C ARG A 9 7.80 -13.83 19.05
N LEU A 10 9.03 -13.47 19.42
CA LEU A 10 9.90 -12.67 18.58
C LEU A 10 10.17 -13.38 17.24
N GLU A 11 10.57 -14.65 17.29
CA GLU A 11 10.81 -15.48 16.08
C GLU A 11 9.58 -15.52 15.15
N ARG A 12 8.38 -15.62 15.73
CA ARG A 12 7.12 -15.61 14.95
C ARG A 12 6.85 -14.26 14.30
N LEU A 13 7.22 -13.16 14.95
CA LEU A 13 7.08 -11.80 14.40
C LEU A 13 8.13 -11.55 13.31
N GLU A 14 9.37 -12.03 13.48
CA GLU A 14 10.44 -11.95 12.48
C GLU A 14 10.13 -12.77 11.23
N CYS A 15 9.27 -13.79 11.33
CA CYS A 15 8.75 -14.50 10.18
C CYS A 15 7.83 -13.63 9.31
N VAL A 16 7.26 -12.54 9.80
CA VAL A 16 6.33 -11.73 8.99
C VAL A 16 7.08 -11.02 7.88
N SER A 17 6.59 -11.12 6.65
CA SER A 17 7.18 -10.43 5.50
C SER A 17 6.14 -9.62 4.75
N TYR A 18 6.60 -8.53 4.15
CA TYR A 18 5.79 -7.61 3.37
C TYR A 18 6.41 -7.40 2.00
N SER A 19 5.55 -7.19 1.00
CA SER A 19 5.93 -6.66 -0.30
C SER A 19 6.25 -5.16 -0.21
N SER A 20 6.97 -4.65 -1.19
CA SER A 20 7.23 -3.21 -1.36
C SER A 20 6.67 -2.71 -2.69
N ARG A 21 6.18 -1.46 -2.70
CA ARG A 21 5.67 -0.80 -3.91
C ARG A 21 5.95 0.70 -3.85
N TYR A 22 6.03 1.30 -5.03
CA TYR A 22 5.89 2.74 -5.21
C TYR A 22 4.52 3.10 -5.77
N ALA A 23 4.05 4.28 -5.38
CA ALA A 23 2.87 4.92 -5.93
C ALA A 23 3.19 6.36 -6.38
N LEU A 24 2.61 6.76 -7.52
CA LEU A 24 2.57 8.16 -7.94
C LEU A 24 1.12 8.66 -7.89
N GLY A 25 0.92 9.86 -7.35
CA GLY A 25 -0.26 10.68 -7.60
C GLY A 25 0.11 11.80 -8.56
N LEU A 26 -0.53 11.88 -9.71
CA LEU A 26 -0.36 12.95 -10.70
C LEU A 26 -1.60 13.84 -10.64
N PHE A 27 -1.43 15.14 -10.50
CA PHE A 27 -2.52 16.10 -10.40
C PHE A 27 -2.47 17.09 -11.56
N TYR A 28 -3.63 17.42 -12.08
CA TYR A 28 -3.80 18.28 -13.25
C TYR A 28 -4.68 19.48 -12.91
N GLU A 29 -4.61 20.53 -13.72
CA GLU A 29 -5.51 21.67 -13.60
C GLU A 29 -6.95 21.32 -14.02
N ALA A 30 -7.91 22.09 -13.50
CA ALA A 30 -9.29 22.07 -13.97
C ALA A 30 -9.38 22.25 -15.49
N GLY A 31 -10.29 21.51 -16.13
CA GLY A 31 -10.44 21.51 -17.59
C GLY A 31 -9.44 20.62 -18.36
N THR A 32 -8.46 20.01 -17.69
CA THR A 32 -7.58 19.02 -18.34
C THR A 32 -8.37 17.76 -18.71
N GLY A 33 -8.38 17.41 -20.00
CA GLY A 33 -8.97 16.15 -20.48
C GLY A 33 -7.96 15.00 -20.44
N LEU A 34 -8.34 13.86 -19.87
CA LEU A 34 -7.56 12.62 -19.95
C LEU A 34 -8.23 11.67 -20.94
N ALA A 35 -7.56 11.41 -22.07
CA ALA A 35 -8.11 10.60 -23.15
C ALA A 35 -7.88 9.09 -22.92
N VAL A 36 -8.50 8.53 -21.89
CA VAL A 36 -8.52 7.08 -21.62
C VAL A 36 -9.96 6.57 -21.46
N PRO A 37 -10.29 5.35 -21.92
CA PRO A 37 -11.65 4.83 -21.89
C PRO A 37 -12.02 4.14 -20.56
N TRP A 38 -11.23 4.32 -19.50
CA TRP A 38 -11.36 3.60 -18.24
C TRP A 38 -11.05 4.49 -17.04
N ALA A 39 -11.78 4.28 -15.94
CA ALA A 39 -11.51 4.92 -14.65
C ALA A 39 -10.40 4.20 -13.86
N ALA A 40 -10.17 2.91 -14.15
CA ALA A 40 -9.06 2.14 -13.61
C ALA A 40 -8.67 0.99 -14.54
N CYS A 41 -7.39 0.65 -14.56
CA CYS A 41 -6.83 -0.39 -15.41
C CYS A 41 -5.73 -1.17 -14.66
N TYR A 42 -5.80 -2.50 -14.73
CA TYR A 42 -4.70 -3.38 -14.34
C TYR A 42 -3.82 -3.68 -15.56
N VAL A 43 -2.52 -3.47 -15.39
CA VAL A 43 -1.52 -3.71 -16.42
C VAL A 43 -0.83 -5.04 -16.11
N ALA A 44 -0.98 -6.03 -16.97
CA ALA A 44 -0.40 -7.36 -16.78
C ALA A 44 1.06 -7.43 -17.26
N ASP A 45 1.32 -6.92 -18.47
CA ASP A 45 2.60 -7.08 -19.18
C ASP A 45 3.47 -5.82 -19.11
N ASN A 46 3.77 -5.35 -17.90
CA ASN A 46 4.72 -4.27 -17.70
C ASN A 46 5.63 -4.56 -16.49
N PRO A 47 6.96 -4.41 -16.62
CA PRO A 47 7.87 -4.73 -15.53
C PRO A 47 7.74 -3.75 -14.35
N CYS A 48 7.28 -2.52 -14.60
CA CYS A 48 7.22 -1.44 -13.62
C CYS A 48 5.81 -1.21 -13.06
N ILE A 49 4.80 -1.02 -13.91
CA ILE A 49 3.46 -0.56 -13.51
C ILE A 49 2.48 -1.73 -13.45
N ARG A 50 1.73 -1.84 -12.35
CA ARG A 50 0.70 -2.87 -12.17
C ARG A 50 -0.72 -2.34 -12.29
N PHE A 51 -0.94 -1.09 -11.91
CA PHE A 51 -2.28 -0.51 -11.81
C PHE A 51 -2.25 1.00 -12.05
N ILE A 52 -3.24 1.51 -12.77
CA ILE A 52 -3.46 2.93 -13.01
C ILE A 52 -4.93 3.24 -12.72
N SER A 53 -5.22 4.38 -12.12
CA SER A 53 -6.60 4.85 -11.88
C SER A 53 -6.72 6.33 -12.13
N ILE A 54 -7.78 6.73 -12.82
CA ILE A 54 -8.30 8.09 -12.84
C ILE A 54 -9.16 8.25 -11.59
N ASP A 55 -8.57 8.84 -10.55
CA ASP A 55 -9.09 8.69 -9.20
C ASP A 55 -10.39 9.48 -8.97
N ASN A 56 -10.59 10.59 -9.67
CA ASN A 56 -11.84 11.34 -9.67
C ASN A 56 -12.99 10.52 -10.29
N GLU A 57 -12.75 9.90 -11.45
CA GLU A 57 -13.74 9.04 -12.12
C GLU A 57 -14.07 7.81 -11.28
N LYS A 58 -13.05 7.14 -10.72
CA LYS A 58 -13.25 6.00 -9.82
C LYS A 58 -14.10 6.37 -8.60
N ARG A 59 -13.97 7.61 -8.10
CA ARG A 59 -14.76 8.13 -6.97
C ARG A 59 -16.09 8.76 -7.40
N ASN A 60 -16.41 8.77 -8.68
CA ASN A 60 -17.60 9.40 -9.25
C ASN A 60 -17.72 10.89 -8.89
N ILE A 61 -16.59 11.62 -8.98
CA ILE A 61 -16.52 13.06 -8.73
C ILE A 61 -16.55 13.79 -10.08
N GLU A 62 -17.67 14.44 -10.36
CA GLU A 62 -17.85 15.33 -11.51
C GLU A 62 -17.86 16.78 -11.04
N SER A 63 -16.78 17.51 -11.28
CA SER A 63 -16.71 18.95 -11.01
C SER A 63 -15.83 19.65 -12.05
N PRO A 64 -16.32 20.70 -12.72
CA PRO A 64 -15.52 21.49 -13.65
C PRO A 64 -14.44 22.32 -12.95
N GLU A 65 -14.55 22.50 -11.62
CA GLU A 65 -13.59 23.28 -10.81
C GLU A 65 -12.40 22.44 -10.31
N ILE A 66 -12.49 21.11 -10.44
CA ILE A 66 -11.48 20.17 -9.94
C ILE A 66 -10.83 19.48 -11.12
N GLY A 67 -9.51 19.63 -11.26
CA GLY A 67 -8.75 18.88 -12.24
C GLY A 67 -8.71 17.39 -11.93
N PRO A 68 -8.50 16.54 -12.95
CA PRO A 68 -8.39 15.11 -12.73
C PRO A 68 -7.12 14.76 -11.95
N SER A 69 -7.12 13.57 -11.35
CA SER A 69 -5.94 13.01 -10.71
C SER A 69 -5.74 11.56 -11.13
N VAL A 70 -4.48 11.17 -11.31
CA VAL A 70 -4.09 9.83 -11.73
C VAL A 70 -3.26 9.18 -10.64
N VAL A 71 -3.64 7.98 -10.21
CA VAL A 71 -2.87 7.16 -9.30
C VAL A 71 -2.23 6.01 -10.06
N VAL A 72 -0.93 5.83 -9.89
CA VAL A 72 -0.14 4.76 -10.51
C VAL A 72 0.49 3.93 -9.41
N HIS A 73 0.27 2.61 -9.43
CA HIS A 73 0.95 1.66 -8.55
C HIS A 73 1.89 0.77 -9.34
N THR A 74 3.09 0.58 -8.81
CA THR A 74 4.10 -0.31 -9.38
C THR A 74 3.84 -1.79 -9.06
N THR A 75 4.53 -2.68 -9.77
CA THR A 75 4.63 -4.11 -9.44
C THR A 75 5.38 -4.31 -8.13
N VAL A 76 5.19 -5.48 -7.49
CA VAL A 76 5.96 -5.85 -6.29
C VAL A 76 7.44 -6.02 -6.64
N THR A 77 7.73 -6.65 -7.77
CA THR A 77 9.10 -6.89 -8.24
C THR A 77 9.88 -5.59 -8.38
N PHE A 78 9.33 -4.61 -9.11
CA PHE A 78 9.94 -3.29 -9.27
C PHE A 78 10.13 -2.58 -7.92
N GLY A 79 9.12 -2.64 -7.04
CA GLY A 79 9.21 -2.04 -5.72
C GLY A 79 10.32 -2.64 -4.85
N SER A 80 10.56 -3.94 -4.97
CA SER A 80 11.63 -4.65 -4.25
C SER A 80 13.01 -4.34 -4.84
N GLU A 81 13.15 -4.36 -6.16
CA GLU A 81 14.43 -4.09 -6.85
C GLU A 81 14.93 -2.67 -6.61
N HIS A 82 14.02 -1.70 -6.51
CA HIS A 82 14.35 -0.29 -6.35
C HIS A 82 14.27 0.22 -4.90
N LEU A 83 14.11 -0.67 -3.90
CA LEU A 83 13.82 -0.27 -2.54
C LEU A 83 14.83 0.75 -1.98
N ASP A 84 16.12 0.56 -2.24
CA ASP A 84 17.19 1.45 -1.75
C ASP A 84 17.79 2.32 -2.86
N SER A 85 17.10 2.42 -4.01
CA SER A 85 17.46 3.34 -5.09
C SER A 85 17.12 4.80 -4.75
N ASP A 86 17.74 5.73 -5.47
CA ASP A 86 17.45 7.16 -5.36
C ASP A 86 15.97 7.45 -5.74
N PRO A 87 15.20 8.14 -4.89
CA PRO A 87 13.79 8.41 -5.15
C PRO A 87 13.51 9.20 -6.44
N ALA A 88 14.40 10.13 -6.82
CA ALA A 88 14.19 10.94 -8.03
C ALA A 88 14.38 10.09 -9.29
N GLU A 89 15.37 9.20 -9.29
CA GLU A 89 15.55 8.24 -10.40
C GLU A 89 14.40 7.23 -10.49
N VAL A 90 13.92 6.70 -9.36
CA VAL A 90 12.75 5.81 -9.35
C VAL A 90 11.51 6.52 -9.89
N GLN A 91 11.27 7.78 -9.51
CA GLN A 91 10.15 8.56 -10.06
C GLN A 91 10.25 8.70 -11.58
N LYS A 92 11.44 9.04 -12.11
CA LYS A 92 11.66 9.17 -13.56
C LYS A 92 11.40 7.86 -14.29
N LEU A 93 11.84 6.72 -13.74
CA LEU A 93 11.59 5.41 -14.32
C LEU A 93 10.08 5.12 -14.39
N ILE A 94 9.34 5.33 -13.30
CA ILE A 94 7.89 5.08 -13.28
C ILE A 94 7.18 5.98 -14.31
N LEU A 95 7.53 7.26 -14.39
CA LEU A 95 6.97 8.19 -15.38
C LEU A 95 7.29 7.76 -16.82
N SER A 96 8.51 7.28 -17.08
CA SER A 96 8.89 6.74 -18.39
C SER A 96 8.05 5.53 -18.79
N HIS A 97 7.79 4.61 -17.85
CA HIS A 97 6.90 3.47 -18.09
C HIS A 97 5.45 3.91 -18.31
N LEU A 98 4.97 4.90 -17.54
CA LEU A 98 3.62 5.41 -17.68
C LEU A 98 3.39 6.04 -19.05
N GLN A 99 4.34 6.86 -19.53
CA GLN A 99 4.26 7.49 -20.85
C GLN A 99 4.17 6.47 -21.99
N ARG A 100 4.79 5.29 -21.85
CA ARG A 100 4.68 4.22 -22.85
C ARG A 100 3.30 3.56 -22.84
N ILE A 101 2.65 3.46 -21.67
CA ILE A 101 1.32 2.86 -21.52
C ILE A 101 0.23 3.84 -21.96
N VAL A 102 0.36 5.12 -21.61
CA VAL A 102 -0.59 6.18 -21.93
C VAL A 102 0.15 7.36 -22.59
N PRO A 103 0.51 7.27 -23.88
CA PRO A 103 1.29 8.31 -24.55
C PRO A 103 0.58 9.66 -24.69
N SER A 104 -0.74 9.67 -24.60
CA SER A 104 -1.57 10.88 -24.65
C SER A 104 -1.64 11.62 -23.31
N LEU A 105 -1.03 11.09 -22.24
CA LEU A 105 -1.12 11.71 -20.93
C LEU A 105 -0.40 13.07 -20.93
N PRO A 106 -1.08 14.18 -20.56
CA PRO A 106 -0.44 15.48 -20.51
C PRO A 106 0.57 15.56 -19.35
N GLN A 107 1.38 16.61 -19.36
CA GLN A 107 2.26 16.91 -18.23
C GLN A 107 1.40 17.29 -17.00
N PRO A 108 1.61 16.67 -15.83
CA PRO A 108 0.89 17.03 -14.62
C PRO A 108 1.40 18.34 -14.02
N SER A 109 0.51 19.09 -13.37
CA SER A 109 0.84 20.30 -12.61
C SER A 109 1.69 19.98 -11.38
N SER A 110 1.42 18.84 -10.74
CA SER A 110 2.21 18.36 -9.61
C SER A 110 2.21 16.85 -9.50
N ILE A 111 3.23 16.31 -8.83
CA ILE A 111 3.44 14.88 -8.63
C ILE A 111 3.69 14.61 -7.15
N LYS A 112 2.94 13.67 -6.59
CA LYS A 112 3.21 13.09 -5.28
C LYS A 112 3.83 11.70 -5.46
N PHE A 113 5.09 11.58 -5.08
CA PHE A 113 5.78 10.30 -4.99
C PHE A 113 5.59 9.68 -3.60
N HIS A 114 5.33 8.38 -3.56
CA HIS A 114 5.21 7.65 -2.30
C HIS A 114 5.83 6.25 -2.39
N LYS A 115 6.59 5.88 -1.34
CA LYS A 115 7.21 4.57 -1.17
C LYS A 115 6.52 3.80 -0.05
N TRP A 116 5.83 2.74 -0.42
CA TRP A 116 5.33 1.74 0.53
C TRP A 116 6.41 0.67 0.74
N ARG A 117 7.29 0.89 1.73
CA ARG A 117 8.29 -0.13 2.12
C ARG A 117 7.62 -1.41 2.59
N TYR A 118 6.54 -1.29 3.35
CA TYR A 118 5.68 -2.40 3.78
C TYR A 118 4.28 -2.18 3.19
N SER A 119 4.08 -2.65 1.96
CA SER A 119 2.84 -2.42 1.20
C SER A 119 1.74 -3.39 1.55
N GLN A 120 2.02 -4.70 1.42
CA GLN A 120 1.07 -5.77 1.72
C GLN A 120 1.81 -6.96 2.29
N VAL A 121 1.29 -7.57 3.35
CA VAL A 121 1.79 -8.80 3.94
C VAL A 121 1.81 -9.90 2.88
N THR A 122 2.96 -10.55 2.75
CA THR A 122 3.17 -11.72 1.89
C THR A 122 3.25 -13.00 2.71
N ARG A 123 3.70 -12.89 3.96
CA ARG A 123 3.68 -13.96 4.97
C ARG A 123 3.25 -13.36 6.30
N ALA A 124 2.06 -13.71 6.76
CA ALA A 124 1.54 -13.29 8.05
C ALA A 124 2.11 -14.16 9.19
N VAL A 125 1.87 -13.77 10.45
CA VAL A 125 2.22 -14.58 11.62
C VAL A 125 1.50 -15.93 11.50
N PRO A 126 2.24 -17.06 11.59
CA PRO A 126 1.64 -18.37 11.43
C PRO A 126 0.67 -18.67 12.58
N ASN A 127 -0.47 -19.29 12.24
CA ASN A 127 -1.48 -19.77 13.18
C ASN A 127 -1.90 -18.70 14.21
N CYS A 128 -2.16 -17.48 13.74
CA CYS A 128 -2.53 -16.35 14.59
C CYS A 128 -4.02 -16.00 14.44
N PRO A 129 -4.76 -15.75 15.54
CA PRO A 129 -6.18 -15.38 15.49
C PRO A 129 -6.43 -13.91 15.12
N GLY A 130 -5.42 -13.20 14.60
CA GLY A 130 -5.49 -11.75 14.34
C GLY A 130 -4.91 -10.86 15.43
N HIS A 131 -4.36 -11.42 16.51
CA HIS A 131 -3.58 -10.69 17.51
C HIS A 131 -2.52 -11.60 18.17
N MET A 132 -1.56 -10.98 18.86
CA MET A 132 -0.61 -11.68 19.72
C MET A 132 -0.41 -10.91 21.03
N ILE A 133 -0.73 -11.54 22.16
CA ILE A 133 -0.37 -11.03 23.49
C ILE A 133 1.14 -11.24 23.65
N LEU A 134 1.89 -10.16 23.80
CA LEU A 134 3.34 -10.17 24.02
C LEU A 134 3.70 -10.20 25.50
N HIS A 135 2.88 -9.56 26.34
CA HIS A 135 3.03 -9.53 27.79
C HIS A 135 1.65 -9.47 28.46
N ALA A 136 1.45 -10.21 29.55
CA ALA A 136 0.13 -10.33 30.18
C ALA A 136 -0.16 -9.23 31.22
N GLN A 137 0.86 -8.76 31.97
CA GLN A 137 0.67 -7.76 33.02
C GLN A 137 1.97 -6.95 33.29
N PRO A 138 2.08 -5.68 32.84
CA PRO A 138 1.04 -4.93 32.11
C PRO A 138 0.75 -5.55 30.75
N LEU A 139 -0.50 -5.46 30.29
CA LEU A 139 -0.91 -6.02 29.01
C LEU A 139 -0.16 -5.31 27.88
N LEU A 140 0.54 -6.09 27.06
CA LEU A 140 1.09 -5.68 25.77
C LEU A 140 0.58 -6.64 24.71
N ILE A 141 -0.12 -6.12 23.71
CA ILE A 141 -0.78 -6.90 22.66
C ILE A 141 -0.56 -6.22 21.31
N CYS A 142 -0.32 -7.02 20.27
CA CYS A 142 -0.17 -6.54 18.90
C CYS A 142 -1.26 -7.11 17.99
N GLY A 143 -1.64 -6.33 16.98
CA GLY A 143 -2.50 -6.72 15.88
C GLY A 143 -2.17 -5.88 14.65
N GLY A 144 -2.95 -6.06 13.59
CA GLY A 144 -2.74 -5.48 12.28
C GLY A 144 -2.76 -6.54 11.18
N ASP A 145 -2.53 -6.10 9.95
CA ASP A 145 -2.55 -6.95 8.76
C ASP A 145 -1.51 -8.09 8.80
N GLY A 146 -0.38 -7.89 9.47
CA GLY A 146 0.64 -8.91 9.70
C GLY A 146 0.15 -10.12 10.48
N PHE A 147 -0.99 -10.01 11.17
CA PHE A 147 -1.62 -11.08 11.93
C PHE A 147 -2.84 -11.68 11.20
N THR A 148 -3.21 -11.12 10.05
CA THR A 148 -4.33 -11.56 9.20
C THR A 148 -3.93 -11.48 7.72
N ARG A 149 -4.33 -10.40 7.02
CA ARG A 149 -4.08 -10.12 5.60
C ARG A 149 -4.23 -8.61 5.32
N SER A 150 -3.53 -8.08 4.32
CA SER A 150 -3.57 -6.65 3.96
C SER A 150 -4.75 -6.26 3.08
N ASN A 151 -5.96 -6.37 3.63
CA ASN A 151 -7.16 -5.80 3.06
C ASN A 151 -8.06 -5.25 4.19
N PHE A 152 -9.15 -4.59 3.79
CA PHE A 152 -10.08 -3.96 4.74
C PHE A 152 -10.61 -4.95 5.79
N ASP A 153 -11.08 -6.12 5.36
CA ASP A 153 -11.63 -7.15 6.25
C ASP A 153 -10.58 -7.72 7.20
N GLY A 154 -9.34 -7.91 6.74
CA GLY A 154 -8.24 -8.38 7.57
C GLY A 154 -7.92 -7.42 8.71
N CYS A 155 -8.02 -6.11 8.47
CA CYS A 155 -7.91 -5.10 9.52
C CYS A 155 -9.06 -5.19 10.53
N ILE A 156 -10.31 -5.37 10.06
CA ILE A 156 -11.48 -5.53 10.94
C ILE A 156 -11.33 -6.78 11.80
N GLU A 157 -10.98 -7.92 11.20
CA GLU A 157 -10.79 -9.18 11.91
C GLU A 157 -9.74 -9.05 13.02
N SER A 158 -8.61 -8.40 12.71
CA SER A 158 -7.57 -8.15 13.71
C SER A 158 -8.06 -7.22 14.83
N ALA A 159 -8.76 -6.14 14.48
CA ALA A 159 -9.29 -5.19 15.47
C ALA A 159 -10.32 -5.84 16.41
N MET A 160 -11.22 -6.65 15.87
CA MET A 160 -12.20 -7.40 16.68
C MET A 160 -11.49 -8.41 17.59
N SER A 161 -10.49 -9.12 17.07
CA SER A 161 -9.68 -10.07 17.83
C SER A 161 -8.93 -9.40 18.99
N LEU A 162 -8.36 -8.20 18.75
CA LEU A 162 -7.76 -7.37 19.77
C LEU A 162 -8.77 -6.94 20.84
N ALA A 163 -9.94 -6.45 20.43
CA ALA A 163 -10.97 -5.98 21.35
C ALA A 163 -11.43 -7.10 22.30
N GLU A 164 -11.69 -8.30 21.79
CA GLU A 164 -12.03 -9.46 22.63
C GLU A 164 -10.90 -9.85 23.59
N ALA A 165 -9.65 -9.81 23.14
CA ALA A 165 -8.50 -10.15 23.96
C ALA A 165 -8.22 -9.14 25.09
N VAL A 166 -8.60 -7.87 24.90
CA VAL A 166 -8.41 -6.81 25.91
C VAL A 166 -9.48 -6.86 27.01
N LYS A 167 -10.72 -7.31 26.71
CA LYS A 167 -11.85 -7.31 27.66
C LYS A 167 -11.54 -7.87 29.06
N PRO A 168 -10.82 -9.01 29.22
CA PRO A 168 -10.53 -9.55 30.55
C PRO A 168 -9.52 -8.74 31.37
N HIS A 169 -8.90 -7.71 30.78
CA HIS A 169 -7.87 -6.87 31.39
C HIS A 169 -8.35 -5.44 31.71
N LEU A 170 -9.64 -5.15 31.47
CA LEU A 170 -10.33 -3.91 31.85
C LEU A 170 -11.02 -4.07 33.20
#